data_AF-A0A2E7VPU7-F1
#
_entry.id   AF-A0A2E7VPU7-F1
#
_cell.length_a   1.000
_cell.length_b   1.000
_cell.length_c   1.000
_cell.angle_alpha   90.00
_cell.angle_beta   90.00
_cell.angle_gamma   90.00
#
_symmetry.space_group_name_H-M   'P 1'
#
loop_
_entity.id
_entity.type
_entity.pdbx_description
1 polymer ?
#
loop_
_entity_poly.entity_id
_entity_poly.type
_entity_poly.pdbx_seq_one_letter_code
_entity_poly.pdbx_strand_id
1 'polypeptide(L)'
;MPEGPEVKIASNFYNDFFENKEVKFEIITDYYSKKYDEVFKFINNNLSNFSPTYTVGKNIFLNINENSIFNFHLGMTGGWSTILIKHCHFRVFSKSKELFFKDVRKFGKMRIISKKYFDENHNKKIDVLNELYKKEEHLNLLNKKINGNRQICKILLDQKLFPGVGNYIKSEVLYKCKIHPEESWKNIDTMQRHMLLEITKKIMNKSFKYGGAELKDFKNPFHVSKFKLEVYGKKRTEKNIKVSSLMTSDKRKSWFCPSIQKLADN
;
A
#
# COMPACT_ATOMS: atom_id res chain seq x y z
N MET A 1 -4.66 -0.58 -8.55
CA MET A 1 -3.30 -0.46 -7.97
C MET A 1 -3.41 -0.64 -6.49
N PRO A 2 -2.83 -1.72 -5.93
CA PRO A 2 -2.82 -1.95 -4.49
C PRO A 2 -2.16 -0.78 -3.74
N GLU A 3 -2.82 -0.28 -2.70
CA GLU A 3 -2.28 0.62 -1.69
C GLU A 3 -2.13 -0.15 -0.37
N GLY A 4 -1.78 0.54 0.73
CA GLY A 4 -1.51 -0.12 2.02
C GLY A 4 -2.56 -1.16 2.46
N PRO A 5 -3.87 -0.84 2.41
CA PRO A 5 -4.93 -1.79 2.75
C PRO A 5 -4.92 -3.05 1.90
N GLU A 6 -4.79 -2.92 0.57
CA GLU A 6 -4.80 -4.06 -0.35
C GLU A 6 -3.54 -4.91 -0.22
N VAL A 7 -2.40 -4.28 0.06
CA VAL A 7 -1.14 -4.98 0.36
C VAL A 7 -1.26 -5.79 1.66
N LYS A 8 -1.86 -5.19 2.69
CA LYS A 8 -2.13 -5.89 3.97
C LYS A 8 -3.08 -7.06 3.77
N ILE A 9 -4.14 -6.90 2.98
CA ILE A 9 -5.07 -7.99 2.63
C ILE A 9 -4.32 -9.13 1.90
N ALA A 10 -3.47 -8.81 0.92
CA ALA A 10 -2.72 -9.84 0.20
C ALA A 10 -1.72 -10.58 1.11
N SER A 11 -1.09 -9.88 2.06
CA SER A 11 -0.22 -10.48 3.07
C SER A 11 -0.99 -11.40 4.02
N ASN A 12 -2.13 -10.95 4.53
CA ASN A 12 -2.99 -11.77 5.38
C ASN A 12 -3.50 -13.00 4.62
N PHE A 13 -3.90 -12.86 3.36
CA PHE A 13 -4.35 -13.99 2.55
C PHE A 13 -3.28 -15.05 2.38
N TYR A 14 -2.04 -14.65 2.13
CA TYR A 14 -0.92 -15.58 2.09
C TYR A 14 -0.77 -16.34 3.42
N ASN A 15 -0.84 -15.62 4.55
CA ASN A 15 -0.68 -16.23 5.88
C ASN A 15 -1.81 -17.23 6.18
N ASP A 16 -3.05 -16.82 5.95
CA ASP A 16 -4.25 -17.63 6.19
C ASP A 16 -4.35 -18.81 5.22
N PHE A 17 -3.84 -18.68 4.00
CA PHE A 17 -3.89 -19.75 3.00
C PHE A 17 -2.96 -20.91 3.37
N PHE A 18 -1.77 -20.62 3.90
CA PHE A 18 -0.78 -21.65 4.22
C PHE A 18 -0.79 -22.14 5.67
N GLU A 19 -1.39 -21.41 6.63
CA GLU A 19 -1.64 -21.89 8.01
C GLU A 19 -0.42 -22.53 8.69
N ASN A 20 0.77 -21.92 8.58
CA ASN A 20 2.03 -22.46 9.11
C ASN A 20 2.58 -23.72 8.45
N LYS A 21 2.10 -24.09 7.26
CA LYS A 21 2.67 -25.18 6.46
C LYS A 21 3.94 -24.72 5.76
N GLU A 22 4.93 -25.62 5.67
CA GLU A 22 6.13 -25.40 4.87
C GLU A 22 5.76 -25.07 3.41
N VAL A 23 6.47 -24.10 2.84
CA VAL A 23 6.20 -23.58 1.49
C VAL A 23 7.47 -23.47 0.68
N LYS A 24 7.34 -23.69 -0.63
CA LYS A 24 8.37 -23.45 -1.63
C LYS A 24 7.91 -22.42 -2.64
N PHE A 25 8.86 -21.69 -3.19
CA PHE A 25 8.63 -20.65 -4.19
C PHE A 25 9.15 -21.14 -5.54
N GLU A 26 8.33 -21.07 -6.59
CA GLU A 26 8.72 -21.52 -7.92
C GLU A 26 8.29 -20.51 -8.98
N ILE A 27 9.24 -20.08 -9.78
CA ILE A 27 8.98 -19.23 -10.93
C ILE A 27 8.46 -20.10 -12.08
N ILE A 28 7.36 -19.66 -12.71
CA ILE A 28 6.68 -20.41 -13.77
C ILE A 28 6.68 -19.66 -15.12
N THR A 29 7.46 -18.58 -15.24
CA THR A 29 7.58 -17.83 -16.50
C THR A 29 9.01 -17.34 -16.74
N ASP A 30 9.46 -17.40 -18.00
CA ASP A 30 10.81 -16.99 -18.43
C ASP A 30 11.17 -15.56 -18.03
N TYR A 31 10.21 -14.64 -18.14
CA TYR A 31 10.44 -13.24 -17.79
C TYR A 31 10.81 -13.08 -16.32
N TYR A 32 10.13 -13.80 -15.42
CA TYR A 32 10.45 -13.76 -13.99
C TYR A 32 11.72 -14.54 -13.70
N SER A 33 11.98 -15.65 -14.41
CA SER A 33 13.19 -16.44 -14.21
C SER A 33 14.42 -15.57 -14.50
N LYS A 34 14.48 -14.94 -15.68
CA LYS A 34 15.56 -14.01 -16.06
C LYS A 34 15.79 -12.87 -15.05
N LYS A 35 14.78 -12.49 -14.28
CA LYS A 35 14.83 -11.31 -13.39
C LYS A 35 15.03 -11.65 -11.91
N TYR A 36 14.55 -12.81 -11.46
CA TYR A 36 14.38 -13.13 -10.04
C TYR A 36 14.83 -14.55 -9.67
N ASP A 37 15.44 -15.31 -10.59
CA ASP A 37 15.91 -16.68 -10.33
C ASP A 37 16.77 -16.78 -9.07
N GLU A 38 17.79 -15.91 -8.95
CA GLU A 38 18.66 -15.88 -7.76
C GLU A 38 17.93 -15.51 -6.47
N VAL A 39 16.89 -14.68 -6.54
CA VAL A 39 16.06 -14.35 -5.36
C VAL A 39 15.30 -15.60 -4.89
N PHE A 40 14.74 -16.37 -5.81
CA PHE A 40 13.92 -17.54 -5.48
C PHE A 40 14.78 -18.74 -5.04
N LYS A 41 15.94 -18.94 -5.66
CA LYS A 41 16.95 -19.90 -5.17
C LYS A 41 17.36 -19.56 -3.74
N PHE A 42 17.67 -18.30 -3.46
CA PHE A 42 18.05 -17.86 -2.12
C PHE A 42 16.94 -18.16 -1.10
N ILE A 43 15.67 -17.86 -1.42
CA ILE A 43 14.53 -18.16 -0.53
C ILE A 43 14.46 -19.66 -0.26
N ASN A 44 14.40 -20.51 -1.30
CA ASN A 44 14.23 -21.96 -1.13
C ASN A 44 15.40 -22.63 -0.41
N ASN A 45 16.62 -22.10 -0.54
CA ASN A 45 17.80 -22.67 0.12
C ASN A 45 17.92 -22.26 1.60
N ASN A 46 17.27 -21.16 2.02
CA ASN A 46 17.46 -20.57 3.34
C ASN A 46 16.19 -20.53 4.20
N LEU A 47 15.01 -20.67 3.60
CA LEU A 47 13.74 -20.71 4.32
C LEU A 47 13.48 -22.14 4.80
N SER A 48 13.87 -22.43 6.04
CA SER A 48 13.75 -23.78 6.62
C SER A 48 12.34 -24.14 7.08
N ASN A 49 11.54 -23.14 7.48
CA ASN A 49 10.17 -23.32 7.98
C ASN A 49 9.26 -22.22 7.41
N PHE A 50 7.95 -22.39 7.58
CA PHE A 50 7.00 -21.32 7.28
C PHE A 50 7.35 -20.04 8.06
N SER A 51 7.32 -18.93 7.35
CA SER A 51 7.51 -17.60 7.93
C SER A 51 6.32 -16.73 7.50
N PRO A 52 5.53 -16.20 8.45
CA PRO A 52 4.42 -15.34 8.11
C PRO A 52 4.91 -14.04 7.48
N THR A 53 4.16 -13.56 6.50
CA THR A 53 4.41 -12.26 5.90
C THR A 53 3.88 -11.14 6.79
N TYR A 54 4.54 -9.98 6.73
CA TYR A 54 4.09 -8.73 7.35
C TYR A 54 4.28 -7.56 6.39
N THR A 55 3.71 -6.39 6.71
CA THR A 55 3.72 -5.23 5.82
C THR A 55 4.24 -3.96 6.48
N VAL A 56 4.90 -3.13 5.66
CA VAL A 56 5.16 -1.71 5.95
C VAL A 56 4.84 -0.90 4.70
N GLY A 57 3.78 -0.11 4.77
CA GLY A 57 3.23 0.61 3.64
C GLY A 57 2.76 -0.31 2.52
N LYS A 58 3.35 -0.17 1.32
CA LYS A 58 3.01 -0.99 0.13
C LYS A 58 3.95 -2.19 -0.08
N ASN A 59 4.77 -2.49 0.90
CA ASN A 59 5.72 -3.59 0.85
C ASN A 59 5.25 -4.74 1.74
N ILE A 60 5.42 -5.95 1.23
CA ILE A 60 5.31 -7.22 1.94
C ILE A 60 6.71 -7.70 2.26
N PHE A 61 6.88 -8.26 3.45
CA PHE A 61 8.14 -8.78 3.95
C PHE A 61 7.92 -10.18 4.52
N LEU A 62 8.90 -11.06 4.32
CA LEU A 62 8.97 -12.40 4.90
C LEU A 62 10.39 -12.60 5.42
N ASN A 63 10.54 -12.90 6.71
CA ASN A 63 11.86 -13.15 7.28
C ASN A 63 12.32 -14.53 6.82
N ILE A 64 13.48 -14.61 6.16
CA ILE A 64 14.04 -15.86 5.66
C ILE A 64 14.91 -16.50 6.75
N ASN A 65 15.78 -15.70 7.36
CA ASN A 65 16.63 -16.05 8.48
C ASN A 65 16.92 -14.78 9.31
N GLU A 66 17.82 -14.86 10.29
CA GLU A 66 18.13 -13.75 11.21
C GLU A 66 18.58 -12.46 10.51
N ASN A 67 19.22 -12.57 9.35
CA ASN A 67 19.86 -11.46 8.67
C ASN A 67 19.20 -11.07 7.33
N SER A 68 18.37 -11.94 6.77
CA SER A 68 17.82 -11.79 5.41
C SER A 68 16.30 -11.78 5.39
N ILE A 69 15.74 -10.82 4.67
CA ILE A 69 14.30 -10.61 4.51
C ILE A 69 13.97 -10.62 3.03
N PHE A 70 12.99 -11.43 2.63
CA PHE A 70 12.38 -11.32 1.32
C PHE A 70 11.46 -10.10 1.31
N ASN A 71 11.76 -9.12 0.45
CA ASN A 71 10.90 -7.96 0.23
C ASN A 71 10.21 -8.07 -1.14
N PHE A 72 8.88 -7.99 -1.09
CA PHE A 72 7.99 -8.15 -2.20
C PHE A 72 7.01 -6.97 -2.31
N HIS A 73 6.86 -6.43 -3.51
CA HIS A 73 5.94 -5.33 -3.81
C HIS A 73 4.99 -5.75 -4.92
N LEU A 74 3.67 -5.57 -4.74
CA LEU A 74 2.63 -5.99 -5.70
C LEU A 74 2.62 -5.16 -6.99
N GLY A 75 3.25 -3.99 -6.99
CA GLY A 75 3.27 -3.10 -8.14
C GLY A 75 1.88 -2.50 -8.40
N MET A 76 1.44 -2.48 -9.65
CA MET A 76 0.14 -1.90 -10.02
C MET A 76 -0.98 -2.92 -10.18
N THR A 77 -0.64 -4.14 -10.58
CA THR A 77 -1.59 -5.19 -10.98
C THR A 77 -1.33 -6.53 -10.30
N GLY A 78 -0.37 -6.56 -9.37
CA GLY A 78 -0.04 -7.73 -8.58
C GLY A 78 -1.17 -8.13 -7.63
N GLY A 79 -1.43 -9.42 -7.56
CA GLY A 79 -2.34 -10.02 -6.60
C GLY A 79 -2.25 -11.54 -6.61
N TRP A 80 -2.86 -12.17 -5.61
CA TRP A 80 -2.90 -13.61 -5.50
C TRP A 80 -4.05 -14.22 -6.33
N SER A 81 -3.85 -15.44 -6.79
CA SER A 81 -4.86 -16.29 -7.40
C SER A 81 -4.68 -17.73 -6.92
N THR A 82 -5.78 -18.40 -6.60
CA THR A 82 -5.78 -19.81 -6.18
C THR A 82 -5.80 -20.79 -7.35
N ILE A 83 -5.89 -20.28 -8.58
CA ILE A 83 -5.84 -21.06 -9.81
C ILE A 83 -4.78 -20.49 -10.74
N LEU A 84 -4.15 -21.34 -11.54
CA LEU A 84 -3.20 -20.91 -12.56
C LEU A 84 -3.96 -20.24 -13.71
N ILE A 85 -3.70 -18.95 -13.91
CA ILE A 85 -4.32 -18.15 -14.98
C ILE A 85 -3.26 -17.37 -15.76
N LYS A 86 -3.67 -16.77 -16.88
CA LYS A 86 -2.80 -15.90 -17.66
C LYS A 86 -2.20 -14.80 -16.79
N HIS A 87 -0.91 -14.53 -16.98
CA HIS A 87 -0.13 -13.55 -16.21
C HIS A 87 0.18 -13.95 -14.77
N CYS A 88 -0.03 -15.21 -14.38
CA CYS A 88 0.66 -15.79 -13.24
C CYS A 88 2.14 -15.98 -13.56
N HIS A 89 3.01 -15.61 -12.63
CA HIS A 89 4.45 -15.49 -12.87
C HIS A 89 5.31 -16.37 -11.97
N PHE A 90 4.86 -16.61 -10.75
CA PHE A 90 5.43 -17.59 -9.83
C PHE A 90 4.29 -18.19 -8.98
N ARG A 91 4.53 -19.36 -8.41
CA ARG A 91 3.68 -19.97 -7.38
C ARG A 91 4.42 -20.07 -6.06
N VAL A 92 3.67 -19.98 -4.97
CA VAL A 92 4.06 -20.51 -3.67
C VAL A 92 3.24 -21.76 -3.46
N PHE A 93 3.84 -22.84 -3.00
CA PHE A 93 3.12 -24.09 -2.83
C PHE A 93 3.60 -24.86 -1.60
N SER A 94 2.66 -25.62 -1.04
CA SER A 94 2.89 -26.65 -0.02
C SER A 94 2.51 -28.01 -0.62
N LYS A 95 2.52 -29.10 0.18
CA LYS A 95 2.12 -30.44 -0.31
C LYS A 95 0.69 -30.53 -0.87
N SER A 96 -0.22 -29.65 -0.45
CA SER A 96 -1.66 -29.76 -0.77
C SER A 96 -2.32 -28.46 -1.25
N LYS A 97 -1.58 -27.35 -1.28
CA LYS A 97 -2.12 -26.03 -1.64
C LYS A 97 -1.12 -25.26 -2.50
N GLU A 98 -1.61 -24.56 -3.51
CA GLU A 98 -0.81 -23.69 -4.37
C GLU A 98 -1.42 -22.30 -4.47
N LEU A 99 -0.56 -21.30 -4.53
CA LEU A 99 -0.96 -19.91 -4.64
C LEU A 99 -0.11 -19.19 -5.69
N PHE A 100 -0.78 -18.63 -6.69
CA PHE A 100 -0.13 -18.03 -7.85
C PHE A 100 -0.12 -16.51 -7.75
N PHE A 101 1.04 -15.89 -8.00
CA PHE A 101 1.11 -14.44 -8.13
C PHE A 101 0.84 -14.00 -9.56
N LYS A 102 -0.27 -13.28 -9.74
CA LYS A 102 -0.68 -12.66 -11.01
C LYS A 102 -0.18 -11.22 -11.07
N ASP A 103 0.50 -10.82 -12.14
CA ASP A 103 0.87 -9.42 -12.38
C ASP A 103 0.91 -9.06 -13.86
N VAL A 104 -0.22 -8.58 -14.38
CA VAL A 104 -0.41 -8.27 -15.82
C VAL A 104 0.65 -7.31 -16.37
N ARG A 105 1.04 -6.29 -15.59
CA ARG A 105 1.99 -5.25 -16.02
C ARG A 105 3.44 -5.54 -15.64
N LYS A 106 3.72 -6.63 -14.92
CA LYS A 106 5.08 -7.02 -14.49
C LYS A 106 5.80 -5.91 -13.71
N PHE A 107 5.05 -5.14 -12.93
CA PHE A 107 5.55 -4.02 -12.11
C PHE A 107 5.84 -4.43 -10.67
N GLY A 108 5.52 -5.67 -10.30
CA GLY A 108 5.95 -6.27 -9.06
C GLY A 108 7.48 -6.25 -8.95
N LYS A 109 7.96 -6.08 -7.72
CA LYS A 109 9.39 -6.07 -7.41
C LYS A 109 9.67 -7.05 -6.28
N MET A 110 10.77 -7.77 -6.42
CA MET A 110 11.20 -8.82 -5.51
C MET A 110 12.70 -8.66 -5.29
N ARG A 111 13.13 -8.76 -4.04
CA ARG A 111 14.54 -8.69 -3.66
C ARG A 111 14.76 -9.30 -2.29
N ILE A 112 15.98 -9.75 -2.04
CA ILE A 112 16.47 -10.03 -0.70
C ILE A 112 17.07 -8.74 -0.15
N ILE A 113 16.71 -8.37 1.07
CA ILE A 113 17.29 -7.23 1.79
C ILE A 113 17.83 -7.68 3.14
N SER A 114 18.83 -6.97 3.65
CA SER A 114 19.31 -7.20 5.02
C SER A 114 18.35 -6.60 6.06
N LYS A 115 18.38 -7.13 7.27
CA LYS A 115 17.68 -6.55 8.42
C LYS A 115 18.08 -5.08 8.66
N LYS A 116 19.38 -4.77 8.56
CA LYS A 116 19.88 -3.39 8.63
C LYS A 116 19.24 -2.47 7.60
N TYR A 117 19.18 -2.90 6.33
CA TYR A 117 18.55 -2.11 5.28
C TYR A 117 17.05 -1.90 5.57
N PHE A 118 16.37 -2.92 6.08
CA PHE A 118 14.97 -2.81 6.48
C PHE A 118 14.78 -1.74 7.56
N ASP A 119 15.54 -1.81 8.66
CA ASP A 119 15.42 -0.88 9.79
C ASP A 119 15.74 0.57 9.40
N GLU A 120 16.67 0.78 8.45
CA GLU A 120 17.03 2.12 7.95
C GLU A 120 15.98 2.72 7.00
N ASN A 121 15.23 1.89 6.27
CA ASN A 121 14.38 2.35 5.16
C ASN A 121 12.87 2.16 5.40
N HIS A 122 12.47 1.36 6.39
CA HIS A 122 11.08 1.02 6.68
C HIS A 122 10.75 1.25 8.15
N ASN A 123 9.93 2.27 8.41
CA ASN A 123 9.53 2.62 9.77
C ASN A 123 8.10 2.13 10.06
N LYS A 124 7.98 1.06 10.85
CA LYS A 124 6.69 0.51 11.30
C LYS A 124 5.87 1.50 12.13
N LYS A 125 6.52 2.42 12.85
CA LYS A 125 5.86 3.32 13.80
C LYS A 125 5.07 4.46 13.16
N ILE A 126 5.24 4.68 11.84
CA ILE A 126 4.52 5.69 11.07
C ILE A 126 3.54 5.07 10.04
N ASP A 127 3.43 3.74 10.00
CA ASP A 127 2.45 3.05 9.18
C ASP A 127 1.16 2.85 9.98
N VAL A 128 0.10 3.55 9.58
CA VAL A 128 -1.19 3.58 10.30
C VAL A 128 -1.94 2.24 10.34
N LEU A 129 -1.51 1.26 9.53
CA LEU A 129 -2.04 -0.12 9.55
C LEU A 129 -1.15 -1.08 10.35
N ASN A 130 -0.02 -0.61 10.86
CA ASN A 130 0.86 -1.39 11.71
C ASN A 130 0.45 -1.25 13.18
N GLU A 131 0.53 -2.34 13.94
CA GLU A 131 0.22 -2.34 15.38
C GLU A 131 1.16 -1.45 16.19
N LEU A 132 2.40 -1.26 15.71
CA LEU A 132 3.41 -0.40 16.34
C LEU A 132 3.22 1.09 16.01
N TYR A 133 2.16 1.46 15.29
CA TYR A 133 1.88 2.84 14.92
C TYR A 133 1.80 3.75 16.14
N LYS A 134 2.53 4.87 16.08
CA LYS A 134 2.53 5.89 17.13
C LYS A 134 2.31 7.27 16.51
N LYS A 135 1.11 7.81 16.75
CA LYS A 135 0.68 9.11 16.21
C LYS A 135 1.66 10.24 16.52
N GLU A 136 2.14 10.33 17.76
CA GLU A 136 3.05 11.39 18.17
C GLU A 136 4.43 11.27 17.50
N GLU A 137 4.97 10.04 17.36
CA GLU A 137 6.21 9.83 16.59
C GLU A 137 6.03 10.22 15.12
N HIS A 138 4.87 9.92 14.53
CA HIS A 138 4.53 10.30 13.16
C HIS A 138 4.41 11.81 13.00
N LEU A 139 3.67 12.49 13.89
CA LEU A 139 3.51 13.94 13.84
C LEU A 139 4.85 14.68 13.99
N ASN A 140 5.69 14.22 14.92
CA ASN A 140 7.04 14.77 15.11
C ASN A 140 7.90 14.60 13.85
N LEU A 141 7.81 13.45 13.18
CA LEU A 141 8.48 13.25 11.89
C LEU A 141 8.01 14.26 10.84
N LEU A 142 6.70 14.46 10.70
CA LEU A 142 6.13 15.40 9.72
C LEU A 142 6.58 16.84 10.00
N ASN A 143 6.51 17.28 11.26
CA ASN A 143 6.96 18.62 11.66
C ASN A 143 8.45 18.84 11.44
N LYS A 144 9.29 17.80 11.62
CA LYS A 144 10.74 17.88 11.44
C LYS A 144 11.20 17.81 9.98
N LYS A 145 10.53 17.01 9.14
CA LYS A 145 11.02 16.65 7.79
C LYS A 145 10.39 17.44 6.65
N ILE A 146 9.22 18.06 6.86
CA ILE A 146 8.48 18.69 5.77
C ILE A 146 8.83 20.17 5.67
N ASN A 147 9.28 20.58 4.49
CA ASN A 147 9.36 21.99 4.11
C ASN A 147 7.93 22.56 3.95
N GLY A 148 7.65 23.71 4.57
CA GLY A 148 6.34 24.37 4.54
C GLY A 148 5.77 24.64 3.13
N ASN A 149 6.61 24.88 2.12
CA ASN A 149 6.15 25.14 0.76
C ASN A 149 5.79 23.88 -0.04
N ARG A 150 6.02 22.69 0.53
CA ARG A 150 5.69 21.42 -0.13
C ARG A 150 4.18 21.21 -0.11
N GLN A 151 3.60 20.87 -1.27
CA GLN A 151 2.16 20.63 -1.40
C GLN A 151 1.73 19.33 -0.73
N ILE A 152 0.55 19.34 -0.11
CA ILE A 152 0.01 18.20 0.64
C ILE A 152 -0.18 16.95 -0.22
N CYS A 153 -0.55 17.10 -1.50
CA CYS A 153 -0.65 15.95 -2.41
C CYS A 153 0.69 15.19 -2.55
N LYS A 154 1.82 15.91 -2.62
CA LYS A 154 3.17 15.30 -2.68
C LYS A 154 3.59 14.69 -1.36
N ILE A 155 3.17 15.27 -0.24
CA ILE A 155 3.48 14.78 1.10
C ILE A 155 2.77 13.45 1.34
N LEU A 156 1.46 13.37 1.06
CA LEU A 156 0.67 12.16 1.26
C LEU A 156 1.12 10.98 0.38
N LEU A 157 1.74 11.23 -0.77
CA LEU A 157 2.28 10.15 -1.62
C LEU A 157 3.71 9.72 -1.27
N ASP A 158 4.40 10.49 -0.43
CA ASP A 158 5.76 10.18 -0.03
C ASP A 158 5.76 8.97 0.91
N GLN A 159 6.28 7.83 0.45
CA GLN A 159 6.26 6.60 1.23
C GLN A 159 7.16 6.66 2.48
N LYS A 160 8.06 7.65 2.59
CA LYS A 160 8.84 7.90 3.82
C LYS A 160 8.06 8.71 4.86
N LEU A 161 6.97 9.35 4.47
CA LEU A 161 6.11 10.16 5.35
C LEU A 161 4.76 9.48 5.59
N PHE A 162 4.14 8.92 4.56
CA PHE A 162 2.85 8.26 4.59
C PHE A 162 2.95 6.90 3.89
N PRO A 163 3.64 5.91 4.51
CA PRO A 163 3.75 4.57 3.94
C PRO A 163 2.36 3.98 3.73
N GLY A 164 2.12 3.42 2.54
CA GLY A 164 0.84 2.79 2.22
C GLY A 164 -0.15 3.72 1.54
N VAL A 165 -0.08 5.04 1.75
CA VAL A 165 -0.98 5.99 1.08
C VAL A 165 -0.65 6.07 -0.41
N GLY A 166 -1.65 5.88 -1.26
CA GLY A 166 -1.58 6.13 -2.70
C GLY A 166 -2.65 7.13 -3.15
N ASN A 167 -3.04 7.03 -4.42
CA ASN A 167 -3.79 8.10 -5.07
C ASN A 167 -5.25 8.15 -4.61
N TYR A 168 -5.86 6.99 -4.35
CA TYR A 168 -7.24 6.98 -3.87
C TYR A 168 -7.30 7.41 -2.40
N ILE A 169 -6.42 6.86 -1.54
CA ILE A 169 -6.40 7.24 -0.12
C ILE A 169 -6.11 8.73 0.02
N LYS A 170 -5.14 9.27 -0.74
CA LYS A 170 -4.86 10.71 -0.78
C LYS A 170 -6.12 11.54 -1.05
N SER A 171 -6.88 11.18 -2.09
CA SER A 171 -8.08 11.95 -2.49
C SER A 171 -9.17 11.86 -1.42
N GLU A 172 -9.42 10.67 -0.88
CA GLU A 172 -10.41 10.44 0.18
C GLU A 172 -10.04 11.17 1.49
N VAL A 173 -8.77 11.11 1.89
CA VAL A 173 -8.24 11.79 3.09
C VAL A 173 -8.41 13.30 2.97
N LEU A 174 -7.94 13.89 1.87
CA LEU A 174 -8.01 15.33 1.66
C LEU A 174 -9.46 15.83 1.62
N TYR A 175 -10.35 15.07 0.98
CA TYR A 175 -11.77 15.39 0.98
C TYR A 175 -12.37 15.38 2.38
N LYS A 176 -12.08 14.35 3.19
CA LYS A 176 -12.56 14.27 4.58
C LYS A 176 -11.99 15.36 5.49
N CYS A 177 -10.75 15.78 5.25
CA CYS A 177 -10.12 16.89 5.95
C CYS A 177 -10.54 18.26 5.41
N LYS A 178 -11.29 18.32 4.30
CA LYS A 178 -11.65 19.56 3.58
C LYS A 178 -10.44 20.38 3.11
N ILE A 179 -9.33 19.72 2.79
CA ILE A 179 -8.07 20.36 2.36
C ILE A 179 -7.96 20.28 0.83
N HIS A 180 -7.64 21.39 0.16
CA HIS A 180 -7.36 21.37 -1.28
C HIS A 180 -6.07 20.60 -1.58
N PRO A 181 -6.01 19.78 -2.65
CA PRO A 181 -4.85 18.92 -2.88
C PRO A 181 -3.54 19.68 -3.19
N GLU A 182 -3.62 20.92 -3.65
CA GLU A 182 -2.45 21.80 -3.83
C GLU A 182 -2.11 22.65 -2.60
N GLU A 183 -2.82 22.46 -1.48
CA GLU A 183 -2.55 23.24 -0.27
C GLU A 183 -1.10 23.04 0.20
N SER A 184 -0.46 24.13 0.59
CA SER A 184 0.92 24.09 1.07
C SER A 184 0.97 23.66 2.54
N TRP A 185 1.99 22.91 2.94
CA TRP A 185 2.09 22.41 4.32
C TRP A 185 2.10 23.52 5.38
N LYS A 186 2.65 24.69 5.07
CA LYS A 186 2.67 25.86 5.95
C LYS A 186 1.26 26.38 6.28
N ASN A 187 0.29 26.17 5.38
CA ASN A 187 -1.10 26.58 5.57
C ASN A 187 -1.94 25.52 6.30
N ILE A 188 -1.36 24.35 6.59
CA ILE A 188 -2.02 23.30 7.37
C ILE A 188 -1.59 23.46 8.82
N ASP A 189 -2.51 23.94 9.65
CA ASP A 189 -2.26 24.17 11.07
C ASP A 189 -2.09 22.86 11.86
N THR A 190 -1.62 22.95 13.11
CA THR A 190 -1.36 21.78 13.95
C THR A 190 -2.61 20.92 14.15
N MET A 191 -3.79 21.53 14.34
CA MET A 191 -5.05 20.79 14.54
C MET A 191 -5.43 20.01 13.27
N GLN A 192 -5.28 20.63 12.11
CA GLN A 192 -5.49 20.01 10.81
C GLN A 192 -4.49 18.87 10.56
N ARG A 193 -3.23 18.99 11.00
CA ARG A 193 -2.23 17.91 10.92
C ARG A 193 -2.63 16.71 11.79
N HIS A 194 -3.10 16.93 13.01
CA HIS A 194 -3.64 15.85 13.84
C HIS A 194 -4.85 15.18 13.17
N MET A 195 -5.78 15.99 12.64
CA MET A 195 -6.95 15.48 11.93
C MET A 195 -6.55 14.68 10.68
N LEU A 196 -5.53 15.13 9.94
CA LEU A 196 -5.01 14.44 8.76
C LEU A 196 -4.53 13.02 9.10
N LEU A 197 -3.77 12.86 10.19
CA LEU A 197 -3.31 11.54 10.66
C LEU A 197 -4.48 10.64 11.07
N GLU A 198 -5.43 11.17 11.84
CA GLU A 198 -6.61 10.40 12.28
C GLU A 198 -7.50 9.96 11.10
N ILE A 199 -7.76 10.87 10.16
CA ILE A 199 -8.56 10.57 8.98
C ILE A 199 -7.83 9.58 8.07
N THR A 200 -6.51 9.70 7.91
CA THR A 200 -5.70 8.71 7.18
C THR A 200 -5.81 7.33 7.80
N LYS A 201 -5.60 7.22 9.12
CA LYS A 201 -5.75 5.97 9.87
C LYS A 201 -7.17 5.40 9.70
N LYS A 202 -8.20 6.23 9.85
CA LYS A 202 -9.61 5.83 9.73
C LYS A 202 -9.94 5.30 8.33
N ILE A 203 -9.53 6.00 7.28
CA ILE A 203 -9.81 5.59 5.89
C ILE A 203 -9.06 4.31 5.55
N MET A 204 -7.77 4.21 5.90
CA MET A 204 -6.98 3.01 5.61
C MET A 204 -7.51 1.79 6.35
N ASN A 205 -7.86 1.92 7.65
CA ASN A 205 -8.47 0.83 8.41
C ASN A 205 -9.86 0.47 7.89
N LYS A 206 -10.67 1.45 7.48
CA LYS A 206 -11.96 1.21 6.84
C LYS A 206 -11.77 0.43 5.53
N SER A 207 -10.86 0.88 4.67
CA SER A 207 -10.53 0.17 3.43
C SER A 207 -10.12 -1.26 3.72
N PHE A 208 -9.17 -1.48 4.63
CA PHE A 208 -8.71 -2.80 5.03
C PHE A 208 -9.86 -3.70 5.52
N LYS A 209 -10.65 -3.22 6.50
CA LYS A 209 -11.76 -3.97 7.10
C LYS A 209 -12.86 -4.33 6.10
N TYR A 210 -13.14 -3.46 5.14
CA TYR A 210 -14.19 -3.68 4.14
C TYR A 210 -13.65 -4.30 2.84
N GLY A 211 -12.41 -4.77 2.82
CA GLY A 211 -11.87 -5.60 1.74
C GLY A 211 -11.10 -4.85 0.66
N GLY A 212 -10.67 -3.62 0.89
CA GLY A 212 -9.83 -2.83 0.00
C GLY A 212 -10.61 -2.19 -1.15
N ALA A 213 -10.03 -1.22 -1.84
CA ALA A 213 -10.61 -0.67 -3.05
C ALA A 213 -10.30 -1.59 -4.25
N GLU A 214 -11.31 -2.29 -4.78
CA GLU A 214 -11.20 -3.12 -5.99
C GLU A 214 -11.17 -2.27 -7.27
N LEU A 215 -10.13 -1.44 -7.36
CA LEU A 215 -9.90 -0.56 -8.50
C LEU A 215 -9.23 -1.33 -9.64
N LYS A 216 -10.05 -1.63 -10.66
CA LYS A 216 -9.67 -2.22 -11.96
C LYS A 216 -9.09 -3.63 -11.87
N ASP A 217 -7.84 -3.76 -11.43
CA ASP A 217 -7.05 -4.99 -11.56
C ASP A 217 -6.87 -5.73 -10.22
N PHE A 218 -6.94 -5.02 -9.09
CA PHE A 218 -6.90 -5.63 -7.77
C PHE A 218 -8.27 -6.24 -7.47
N LYS A 219 -8.26 -7.50 -7.04
CA LYS A 219 -9.40 -8.20 -6.49
C LYS A 219 -9.01 -8.73 -5.12
N ASN A 220 -9.89 -8.58 -4.15
CA ASN A 220 -9.67 -9.13 -2.83
C ASN A 220 -9.75 -10.67 -2.91
N PRO A 221 -8.71 -11.38 -2.44
CA PRO A 221 -8.64 -12.83 -2.55
C PRO A 221 -9.53 -13.58 -1.53
N PHE A 222 -10.05 -12.92 -0.49
CA PHE A 222 -10.96 -13.52 0.50
C PHE A 222 -12.43 -13.45 0.08
N HIS A 223 -12.89 -12.24 -0.24
CA HIS A 223 -14.30 -11.96 -0.53
C HIS A 223 -14.43 -10.66 -1.32
N VAL A 224 -15.59 -10.46 -1.97
CA VAL A 224 -15.89 -9.20 -2.67
C VAL A 224 -15.80 -8.01 -1.71
N SER A 225 -15.19 -6.92 -2.17
CA SER A 225 -15.05 -5.73 -1.34
C SER A 225 -16.39 -5.01 -1.14
N LYS A 226 -16.60 -4.51 0.09
CA LYS A 226 -17.70 -3.60 0.46
C LYS A 226 -17.22 -2.16 0.65
N PHE A 227 -15.93 -1.88 0.42
CA PHE A 227 -15.38 -0.53 0.58
C PHE A 227 -15.87 0.39 -0.54
N LYS A 228 -16.42 1.53 -0.15
CA LYS A 228 -16.92 2.55 -1.09
C LYS A 228 -16.06 3.81 -1.00
N LEU A 229 -15.63 4.30 -2.16
CA LEU A 229 -14.96 5.58 -2.34
C LEU A 229 -15.99 6.72 -2.33
N GLU A 230 -15.67 7.89 -1.80
CA GLU A 230 -16.58 9.04 -1.80
C GLU A 230 -16.29 10.04 -2.91
N VAL A 231 -15.02 10.23 -3.28
CA VAL A 231 -14.61 11.19 -4.32
C VAL A 231 -13.76 10.57 -5.43
N TYR A 232 -12.91 9.59 -5.11
CA TYR A 232 -11.96 9.07 -6.10
C TYR A 232 -12.67 8.40 -7.28
N GLY A 233 -12.38 8.88 -8.50
CA GLY A 233 -12.98 8.35 -9.73
C GLY A 233 -14.47 8.71 -9.90
N LYS A 234 -15.06 9.50 -9.02
CA LYS A 234 -16.49 9.86 -9.06
C LYS A 234 -16.71 11.23 -9.70
N LYS A 235 -17.91 11.43 -10.28
CA LYS A 235 -18.40 12.74 -10.76
C LYS A 235 -19.15 13.51 -9.67
N ARG A 236 -19.73 12.80 -8.71
CA ARG A 236 -20.46 13.35 -7.56
C ARG A 236 -20.30 12.48 -6.33
N THR A 237 -20.43 13.08 -5.15
CA THR A 237 -20.49 12.35 -3.87
C THR A 237 -21.89 11.75 -3.66
N GLU A 238 -22.06 10.90 -2.63
CA GLU A 238 -23.38 10.36 -2.25
C GLU A 238 -24.38 11.46 -1.83
N LYS A 239 -23.88 12.61 -1.35
CA LYS A 239 -24.68 13.80 -1.04
C LYS A 239 -24.89 14.72 -2.25
N ASN A 240 -24.71 14.20 -3.47
CA ASN A 240 -24.87 14.91 -4.73
C ASN A 240 -23.96 16.14 -4.91
N ILE A 241 -22.83 16.21 -4.20
CA ILE A 241 -21.87 17.33 -4.35
C ILE A 241 -20.98 17.07 -5.57
N LYS A 242 -20.76 18.09 -6.39
CA LYS A 242 -19.91 17.98 -7.60
C LYS A 242 -18.47 17.63 -7.22
N VAL A 243 -17.98 16.54 -7.79
CA VAL A 243 -16.57 16.14 -7.72
C VAL A 243 -15.89 16.57 -9.02
N SER A 244 -14.76 17.26 -8.89
CA SER A 244 -13.87 17.62 -9.98
C SER A 244 -12.55 16.86 -9.85
N SER A 245 -11.77 16.86 -10.93
CA SER A 245 -10.42 16.33 -10.90
C SER A 245 -9.45 17.29 -11.58
N LEU A 246 -8.25 17.44 -11.03
CA LEU A 246 -7.17 18.22 -11.64
C LEU A 246 -5.86 17.42 -11.62
N MET A 247 -4.93 17.77 -12.51
CA MET A 247 -3.56 17.24 -12.47
C MET A 247 -2.80 18.01 -11.40
N THR A 248 -2.40 17.33 -10.32
CA THR A 248 -1.67 17.98 -9.23
C THR A 248 -0.16 18.02 -9.48
N SER A 249 0.54 18.81 -8.69
CA SER A 249 1.99 19.01 -8.74
C SER A 249 2.81 17.73 -8.46
N ASP A 250 2.18 16.68 -7.94
CA ASP A 250 2.69 15.31 -7.85
C ASP A 250 2.61 14.52 -9.18
N LYS A 251 2.17 15.16 -10.27
CA LYS A 251 1.93 14.58 -11.60
C LYS A 251 0.88 13.47 -11.62
N ARG A 252 -0.08 13.52 -10.69
CA ARG A 252 -1.22 12.60 -10.65
C ARG A 252 -2.53 13.37 -10.72
N LYS A 253 -3.55 12.74 -11.30
CA LYS A 253 -4.91 13.24 -11.18
C LYS A 253 -5.38 13.06 -9.74
N SER A 254 -5.89 14.13 -9.14
CA SER A 254 -6.49 14.16 -7.80
C SER A 254 -7.96 14.50 -7.91
N TRP A 255 -8.82 13.80 -7.14
CA TRP A 255 -10.26 14.04 -7.10
C TRP A 255 -10.61 14.81 -5.83
N PHE A 256 -11.43 15.84 -5.98
CA PHE A 256 -11.77 16.76 -4.90
C PHE A 256 -13.12 17.44 -5.16
N CYS A 257 -13.72 18.05 -4.14
CA CYS A 257 -14.95 18.84 -4.25
C CYS A 257 -14.62 20.34 -4.18
N PRO A 258 -14.68 21.11 -5.28
CA PRO A 258 -14.30 22.53 -5.28
C PRO A 258 -15.11 23.41 -4.33
N SER A 259 -16.37 23.04 -4.04
CA SER A 259 -17.22 23.77 -3.10
C SER A 259 -16.86 23.54 -1.62
N ILE A 260 -16.06 22.51 -1.32
CA ILE A 260 -15.66 22.12 0.05
C ILE A 260 -14.19 22.37 0.29
N GLN A 261 -13.35 21.96 -0.66
CA GLN A 261 -11.90 22.01 -0.58
C GLN A 261 -11.42 23.24 -1.34
N LYS A 262 -11.27 24.36 -0.63
CA LYS A 262 -10.75 25.62 -1.18
C LYS A 262 -9.24 25.69 -0.96
N LEU A 263 -8.52 26.18 -1.96
CA LEU A 263 -7.11 26.53 -1.80
C LEU A 263 -7.05 27.87 -1.06
N ALA A 264 -6.21 27.99 -0.04
CA ALA A 264 -5.99 29.26 0.62
C ALA A 264 -5.45 30.30 -0.38
N ASP A 265 -6.01 31.50 -0.35
CA ASP A 265 -5.46 32.64 -1.07
C ASP A 265 -4.13 33.02 -0.39
N ASN A 266 -3.05 33.09 -1.17
CA ASN A 266 -1.71 33.40 -0.66
C ASN A 266 -1.60 34.84 -0.15
#